data_AF-A0A0Q5ZD56-F1
#
_entry.id   AF-A0A0Q5ZD56-F1
#
_cell.length_a   1.000
_cell.length_b   1.000
_cell.length_c   1.000
_cell.angle_alpha   90.00
_cell.angle_beta   90.00
_cell.angle_gamma   90.00
#
_symmetry.space_group_name_H-M   'P 1'
#
loop_
_entity.id
_entity.type
_entity.pdbx_description
1 polymer ?
#
loop_
_entity_poly.entity_id
_entity_poly.type
_entity_poly.pdbx_seq_one_letter_code
_entity_poly.pdbx_strand_id
1 'polypeptide(L)'
;MKPPGVDSEREPDIVLVILQMVQQEVPALSAETARAIELQVRDQYGGLRTRIAKRKKHPTPELRAKVFQEALTATPDAELTASYGISRRTLYRYLKRGGQ
;
A
#
# COMPACT_ATOMS: atom_id res chain seq x y z
N MET A 1 -39.02 4.73 25.54
CA MET A 1 -38.92 4.16 24.17
C MET A 1 -37.94 5.03 23.39
N LYS A 2 -36.73 4.53 23.10
CA LYS A 2 -35.72 5.26 22.31
C LYS A 2 -36.03 5.01 20.82
N PRO A 3 -36.09 6.03 19.95
CA PRO A 3 -36.41 5.81 18.54
C PRO A 3 -35.33 4.95 17.87
N PRO A 4 -35.70 4.06 16.92
CA PRO A 4 -34.77 3.19 16.24
C PRO A 4 -33.95 3.97 15.22
N GLY A 5 -32.62 3.75 15.25
CA GLY A 5 -31.76 3.87 14.08
C GLY A 5 -31.72 5.23 13.40
N VAL A 6 -31.24 6.25 14.09
CA VAL A 6 -30.50 7.28 13.36
C VAL A 6 -29.16 6.61 13.02
N ASP A 7 -28.94 6.33 11.73
CA ASP A 7 -27.68 5.81 11.18
C ASP A 7 -26.53 6.80 11.49
N SER A 8 -26.06 6.78 12.72
CA SER A 8 -24.89 7.55 13.13
C SER A 8 -23.67 6.87 12.50
N GLU A 9 -23.14 7.53 11.47
CA GLU A 9 -21.80 7.29 10.90
C GLU A 9 -21.74 6.04 10.01
N ARG A 10 -22.19 6.14 8.75
CA ARG A 10 -21.76 5.20 7.71
C ARG A 10 -20.23 5.26 7.65
N GLU A 11 -19.57 4.21 8.16
CA GLU A 11 -18.13 4.06 8.03
C GLU A 11 -17.74 4.24 6.56
N PRO A 12 -16.73 5.05 6.25
CA PRO A 12 -16.35 5.32 4.86
C PRO A 12 -15.96 4.01 4.17
N ASP A 13 -16.54 3.74 3.00
CA ASP A 13 -16.19 2.58 2.18
C ASP A 13 -14.74 2.71 1.76
N ILE A 14 -13.87 1.89 2.35
CA ILE A 14 -12.44 2.00 2.16
C ILE A 14 -12.03 1.75 0.70
N VAL A 15 -12.77 0.94 -0.04
CA VAL A 15 -12.48 0.69 -1.46
C VAL A 15 -12.63 1.98 -2.25
N LEU A 16 -13.70 2.74 -1.99
CA LEU A 16 -13.92 4.04 -2.62
C LEU A 16 -12.87 5.07 -2.20
N VAL A 17 -12.49 5.10 -0.92
CA VAL A 17 -11.43 6.00 -0.44
C VAL A 17 -10.11 5.74 -1.16
N ILE A 18 -9.70 4.47 -1.30
CA ILE A 18 -8.47 4.09 -2.00
C ILE A 18 -8.53 4.48 -3.48
N LEU A 19 -9.63 4.16 -4.18
CA LEU A 19 -9.77 4.49 -5.60
C LEU A 19 -9.73 6.00 -5.85
N GLN A 20 -10.35 6.79 -4.98
CA GLN A 20 -10.32 8.25 -5.09
C GLN A 20 -8.90 8.80 -4.89
N MET A 21 -8.14 8.28 -3.94
CA MET A 21 -6.73 8.67 -3.76
C MET A 21 -5.88 8.31 -4.99
N VAL A 22 -6.10 7.12 -5.58
CA VAL A 22 -5.37 6.71 -6.78
C VAL A 22 -5.72 7.62 -7.97
N GLN A 23 -6.98 8.01 -8.13
CA GLN A 23 -7.40 8.94 -9.19
C GLN A 23 -6.77 10.34 -9.04
N GLN A 24 -6.52 10.79 -7.81
CA GLN A 24 -5.84 12.07 -7.55
C GLN A 24 -4.37 12.03 -7.97
N GLU A 25 -3.67 10.92 -7.71
CA GLU A 25 -2.25 10.75 -8.02
C GLU A 25 -2.00 10.31 -9.48
N VAL A 26 -2.98 9.63 -10.10
CA VAL A 26 -2.88 9.09 -11.46
C VAL A 26 -4.05 9.60 -12.30
N PRO A 27 -3.93 10.81 -12.91
CA PRO A 27 -4.99 11.41 -13.73
C PRO A 27 -5.38 10.58 -14.96
N ALA A 28 -4.50 9.67 -15.41
CA ALA A 28 -4.75 8.76 -16.52
C ALA A 28 -5.75 7.64 -16.17
N LEU A 29 -6.06 7.43 -14.88
CA LEU A 29 -7.04 6.42 -14.47
C LEU A 29 -8.46 6.91 -14.76
N SER A 30 -9.08 6.40 -15.83
CA SER A 30 -10.46 6.77 -16.17
C SER A 30 -11.44 6.31 -15.08
N ALA A 31 -12.56 7.03 -14.95
CA ALA A 31 -13.65 6.67 -14.05
C ALA A 31 -14.21 5.27 -14.35
N GLU A 32 -14.24 4.88 -15.63
CA GLU A 32 -14.66 3.54 -16.07
C GLU A 32 -13.72 2.45 -15.55
N THR A 33 -12.41 2.68 -15.64
CA THR A 33 -11.38 1.76 -15.14
C THR A 33 -11.50 1.61 -13.62
N ALA A 34 -11.67 2.73 -12.91
CA ALA A 34 -11.87 2.71 -11.46
C ALA A 34 -13.11 1.90 -11.05
N ARG A 35 -14.22 2.02 -11.80
CA ARG A 35 -15.44 1.25 -11.56
C ARG A 35 -15.26 -0.24 -11.82
N ALA A 36 -14.52 -0.61 -12.87
CA ALA A 36 -14.19 -2.01 -13.15
C ALA A 36 -13.36 -2.63 -12.02
N ILE A 37 -12.36 -1.90 -11.51
CA ILE A 37 -11.54 -2.31 -10.36
C ILE A 37 -12.41 -2.44 -9.11
N GLU A 38 -13.30 -1.50 -8.85
CA GLU A 38 -14.23 -1.56 -7.72
C GLU A 38 -15.06 -2.85 -7.73
N LEU A 39 -15.68 -3.16 -8.87
CA LEU A 39 -16.47 -4.38 -9.05
C LEU A 39 -15.64 -5.64 -8.80
N GLN A 40 -14.42 -5.68 -9.34
CA GLN A 40 -13.51 -6.81 -9.15
C GLN A 40 -13.12 -6.99 -7.67
N VAL A 41 -12.83 -5.90 -6.96
CA VAL A 41 -12.50 -5.94 -5.53
C VAL A 41 -13.70 -6.41 -4.71
N ARG A 42 -14.91 -5.92 -5.01
CA ARG A 42 -16.14 -6.34 -4.34
C ARG A 42 -16.46 -7.82 -4.60
N ASP A 43 -16.21 -8.32 -5.80
CA ASP A 43 -16.40 -9.74 -6.13
C ASP A 43 -15.42 -10.64 -5.37
N GLN A 44 -14.14 -10.27 -5.35
CA GLN A 44 -13.07 -11.07 -4.73
C GLN A 44 -13.07 -11.02 -3.20
N TYR A 45 -13.42 -9.88 -2.61
CA TYR A 45 -13.26 -9.64 -1.18
C TYR A 45 -14.55 -9.23 -0.46
N GLY A 46 -15.68 -9.15 -1.18
CA GLY A 46 -16.99 -8.83 -0.61
C GLY A 46 -17.38 -9.80 0.50
N GLY A 47 -17.94 -9.28 1.59
CA GLY A 47 -18.35 -10.08 2.75
C GLY A 47 -17.22 -10.49 3.70
N LEU A 48 -15.96 -10.23 3.37
CA LEU A 48 -14.83 -10.48 4.27
C LEU A 48 -14.58 -9.30 5.21
N ARG A 49 -14.22 -9.59 6.48
CA ARG A 49 -13.69 -8.57 7.41
C ARG A 49 -12.21 -8.36 7.13
N THR A 50 -11.89 -7.43 6.23
CA THR A 50 -10.52 -7.11 5.85
C THR A 50 -9.84 -6.23 6.91
N ARG A 51 -8.69 -6.67 7.44
CA ARG A 51 -7.89 -5.88 8.39
C ARG A 51 -6.86 -5.03 7.64
N ILE A 52 -6.90 -3.71 7.86
CA ILE A 52 -5.88 -2.78 7.36
C ILE A 52 -4.87 -2.52 8.47
N ALA A 53 -3.60 -2.77 8.18
CA ALA A 53 -2.53 -2.57 9.16
C ALA A 53 -2.30 -1.06 9.40
N LYS A 54 -2.30 -0.64 10.67
CA LYS A 54 -2.04 0.75 11.06
C LYS A 54 -0.61 1.25 10.73
N ARG A 55 0.32 0.32 10.57
CA ARG A 55 1.74 0.61 10.29
C ARG A 55 2.18 -0.23 9.11
N LYS A 56 3.14 0.30 8.34
CA LYS A 56 3.81 -0.46 7.28
C LYS A 56 4.32 -1.78 7.88
N LYS A 57 4.04 -2.89 7.21
CA LYS A 57 4.55 -4.21 7.60
C LYS A 57 6.08 -4.13 7.61
N HIS A 58 6.70 -4.74 8.62
CA HIS A 58 8.15 -4.87 8.61
C HIS A 58 8.56 -5.58 7.30
N PRO A 59 9.55 -5.06 6.57
CA PRO A 59 10.00 -5.67 5.33
C PRO A 59 10.44 -7.10 5.59
N THR A 60 10.05 -8.04 4.73
CA THR A 60 10.38 -9.46 4.90
C THR A 60 11.89 -9.68 4.76
N PRO A 61 12.44 -10.77 5.31
CA PRO A 61 13.83 -11.14 5.08
C PRO A 61 14.18 -11.20 3.59
N GLU A 62 13.29 -11.74 2.74
CA GLU A 62 13.54 -11.80 1.29
C GLU A 62 13.65 -10.41 0.68
N LEU A 63 12.78 -9.48 1.08
CA LEU A 63 12.84 -8.09 0.59
C LEU A 63 14.13 -7.40 1.02
N ARG A 64 14.58 -7.62 2.26
CA ARG A 64 15.86 -7.08 2.75
C ARG A 64 17.06 -7.64 1.97
N ALA A 65 17.05 -8.94 1.69
CA ALA A 65 18.09 -9.58 0.89
C ALA A 65 18.09 -9.05 -0.55
N LYS A 66 16.91 -8.86 -1.16
CA LYS A 66 16.80 -8.30 -2.52
C LYS A 66 17.36 -6.87 -2.59
N VAL A 67 16.96 -6.01 -1.66
CA VAL A 67 17.48 -4.63 -1.56
C VAL A 67 18.99 -4.64 -1.37
N PHE A 68 19.53 -5.55 -0.55
CA PHE A 68 20.97 -5.70 -0.35
C PHE A 68 21.69 -6.08 -1.65
N GLN A 69 21.20 -7.09 -2.38
CA GLN A 69 21.82 -7.52 -3.64
C GLN A 69 21.80 -6.43 -4.71
N GLU A 70 20.69 -5.72 -4.87
CA GLU A 70 20.63 -4.61 -5.84
C GLU A 70 21.50 -3.43 -5.42
N ALA A 71 21.64 -3.16 -4.12
CA ALA A 71 22.53 -2.11 -3.63
C ALA A 71 24.03 -2.44 -3.81
N LEU A 72 24.39 -3.70 -4.09
CA LEU A 72 25.75 -4.09 -4.48
C LEU A 72 26.03 -3.83 -5.97
N THR A 73 25.01 -3.50 -6.76
CA THR A 73 25.17 -3.14 -8.17
C THR A 73 25.47 -1.65 -8.33
N ALA A 74 25.68 -1.18 -9.57
CA ALA A 74 25.95 0.23 -9.87
C ALA A 74 24.72 1.16 -9.78
N THR A 75 23.58 0.68 -9.26
CA THR A 75 22.36 1.49 -9.10
C THR A 75 22.56 2.58 -8.04
N PRO A 76 22.28 3.85 -8.34
CA PRO A 76 22.36 4.93 -7.36
C PRO A 76 21.43 4.72 -6.16
N ASP A 77 21.91 5.01 -4.95
CA ASP A 77 21.13 4.93 -3.70
C ASP A 77 19.78 5.64 -3.78
N ALA A 78 19.73 6.79 -4.47
CA ALA A 78 18.50 7.58 -4.62
C ALA A 78 17.41 6.80 -5.39
N GLU A 79 17.78 6.15 -6.50
CA GLU A 79 16.87 5.33 -7.29
C GLU A 79 16.41 4.11 -6.49
N LEU A 80 17.33 3.48 -5.75
CA LEU A 80 17.03 2.32 -4.94
C LEU A 80 16.05 2.66 -3.79
N THR A 81 16.26 3.79 -3.10
CA THR A 81 15.35 4.25 -2.04
C THR A 81 13.95 4.57 -2.55
N ALA A 82 13.84 5.13 -3.76
CA ALA A 82 12.57 5.43 -4.39
C ALA A 82 11.82 4.15 -4.79
N SER A 83 12.47 3.23 -5.51
CA SER A 83 11.89 1.98 -5.99
C SER A 83 11.37 1.08 -4.87
N TYR A 84 12.08 1.03 -3.74
CA TYR A 84 11.68 0.22 -2.59
C TYR A 84 10.89 0.96 -1.51
N GLY A 85 10.68 2.27 -1.67
CA GLY A 85 9.97 3.09 -0.69
C GLY A 85 10.61 3.08 0.71
N ILE A 86 11.94 3.03 0.77
CA ILE A 86 12.73 3.02 2.01
C ILE A 86 13.58 4.29 2.13
N SER A 87 13.91 4.70 3.36
CA SER A 87 14.84 5.83 3.56
C SER A 87 16.30 5.40 3.35
N ARG A 88 17.19 6.36 3.05
CA ARG A 88 18.64 6.12 2.99
C ARG A 88 19.19 5.48 4.26
N ARG A 89 18.70 5.91 5.44
CA ARG A 89 19.07 5.30 6.73
C ARG A 89 18.68 3.82 6.81
N THR A 90 17.55 3.44 6.20
CA THR A 90 17.12 2.04 6.14
C THR A 90 17.97 1.24 5.17
N LEU A 91 18.30 1.80 4.00
CA LEU A 91 19.20 1.20 3.03
C LEU A 91 20.58 0.86 3.66
N TYR A 92 21.23 1.86 4.29
CA TYR A 92 22.53 1.62 4.94
C TYR A 92 22.45 0.60 6.09
N ARG A 93 21.29 0.48 6.76
CA ARG A 93 21.09 -0.54 7.79
C ARG A 93 21.09 -1.95 7.17
N TYR A 94 20.48 -2.13 6.00
CA TYR A 94 20.49 -3.42 5.30
C TYR A 94 21.88 -3.76 4.77
N LEU A 95 22.58 -2.78 4.20
CA LEU A 95 23.98 -2.93 3.78
C LEU A 95 24.89 -3.36 4.94
N LYS A 96 24.79 -2.70 6.09
CA LYS A 96 25.58 -3.04 7.27
C LYS A 96 25.28 -4.44 7.84
N ARG A 97 24.06 -4.95 7.63
CA ARG A 97 23.60 -6.24 8.17
C ARG A 97 23.64 -7.38 7.15
N GLY A 98 24.13 -7.13 5.94
CA GLY A 98 24.18 -8.15 4.88
C GLY A 98 22.80 -8.61 4.41
N GLY A 99 21.78 -7.74 4.47
CA GLY A 99 20.40 -8.09 4.08
C GLY A 99 19.61 -8.91 5.11
N GLN A 100 20.14 -9.10 6.33
CA GLN A 100 19.45 -9.79 7.44
C GLN A 100 18.63 -8.85 8.34
#